data_AF-A0A660T2L0-F1
#
_entry.id   AF-A0A660T2L0-F1
#
_cell.length_a   1.000
_cell.length_b   1.000
_cell.length_c   1.000
_cell.angle_alpha   90.00
_cell.angle_beta   90.00
_cell.angle_gamma   90.00
#
_symmetry.space_group_name_H-M   'P 1'
#
loop_
_entity.id
_entity.type
_entity.pdbx_description
1 polymer ?
#
loop_
_entity_poly.entity_id
_entity_poly.type
_entity_poly.pdbx_seq_one_letter_code
_entity_poly.pdbx_strand_id
1 'polypeptide(L)'
;MFRSALKDLISWKHSTVRKPLIIRGARQVGKTWLMKEFGKTQYTKYAYINFENNERMEQLFNGSFEIPGIIAALQIETEITIEHH
;
A
#
# COMPACT_ATOMS: atom_id res chain seq x y z
N MET A 1 3.49 19.71 9.49
CA MET A 1 2.79 18.45 9.82
C MET A 1 3.05 17.35 8.79
N PHE A 2 2.76 17.52 7.49
CA PHE A 2 3.04 16.47 6.50
C PHE A 2 4.53 16.12 6.33
N ARG A 3 5.42 17.13 6.42
CA ARG A 3 6.88 16.92 6.38
C ARG A 3 7.42 16.07 7.53
N SER A 4 6.81 16.10 8.72
CA SER A 4 7.24 15.25 9.83
C SER A 4 6.73 13.82 9.63
N ALA A 5 5.46 13.65 9.24
CA ALA A 5 4.90 12.33 8.97
C ALA A 5 5.63 11.58 7.84
N LEU A 6 6.08 12.29 6.79
CA LEU A 6 6.90 11.67 5.74
C LEU A 6 8.26 11.18 6.26
N LYS A 7 8.89 11.92 7.17
CA LYS A 7 10.15 11.50 7.82
C LYS A 7 9.95 10.23 8.64
N ASP A 8 8.82 10.10 9.32
CA ASP A 8 8.48 8.91 10.09
C ASP A 8 8.33 7.67 9.17
N LEU A 9 7.69 7.84 8.00
CA LEU A 9 7.59 6.79 6.98
C LEU A 9 8.96 6.40 6.40
N ILE A 10 9.83 7.39 6.15
CA ILE A 10 11.20 7.14 5.70
C ILE A 10 12.00 6.39 6.77
N SER A 11 11.90 6.81 8.03
CA SER A 11 12.54 6.11 9.16
C SER A 11 12.06 4.66 9.25
N TRP A 12 10.76 4.43 9.11
CA TRP A 12 10.19 3.08 9.06
C TRP A 12 10.76 2.25 7.90
N LYS A 13 10.88 2.80 6.70
CA LYS A 13 11.44 2.09 5.53
C LYS A 13 12.85 1.57 5.81
N HIS A 14 13.66 2.36 6.50
CA HIS A 14 15.06 2.05 6.83
C HIS A 14 15.23 1.13 8.06
N SER A 15 14.15 0.83 8.79
CA SER A 15 14.19 -0.11 9.90
C SER A 15 14.42 -1.54 9.41
N THR A 16 15.37 -2.25 10.03
CA THR A 16 15.68 -3.67 9.74
C THR A 16 14.58 -4.64 10.18
N VAL A 17 13.70 -4.22 11.10
CA VAL A 17 12.59 -5.03 11.64
C VAL A 17 11.23 -4.40 11.35
N ARG A 18 11.10 -3.75 10.18
CA ARG A 18 9.88 -3.02 9.82
C ARG A 18 8.65 -3.94 9.78
N LYS A 19 7.65 -3.63 10.60
CA LYS A 19 6.33 -4.26 10.58
C LYS A 19 5.39 -3.50 9.64
N PRO A 20 4.28 -4.08 9.15
CA PRO A 20 3.26 -3.33 8.42
C PRO A 20 2.82 -2.08 9.18
N LEU A 21 2.69 -0.94 8.49
CA LEU A 21 2.27 0.33 9.08
C LEU A 21 0.77 0.56 8.95
N ILE A 22 0.18 1.15 9.99
CA ILE A 22 -1.19 1.66 9.97
C ILE A 22 -1.16 3.17 10.17
N ILE A 23 -1.64 3.93 9.19
CA ILE A 23 -1.74 5.40 9.28
C ILE A 23 -3.15 5.78 9.74
N ARG A 24 -3.27 6.29 10.97
CA ARG A 24 -4.54 6.72 11.58
C ARG A 24 -4.70 8.24 11.58
N GLY A 25 -5.93 8.72 11.59
CA GLY A 25 -6.26 10.15 11.69
C GLY A 25 -7.67 10.45 11.19
N ALA A 26 -8.15 11.69 11.40
CA ALA A 26 -9.48 12.12 10.97
C ALA A 26 -9.70 11.93 9.45
N ARG A 27 -10.96 11.78 9.00
CA ARG A 27 -11.29 11.71 7.57
C ARG A 27 -10.84 13.01 6.87
N GLN A 28 -10.45 12.90 5.60
CA GLN A 28 -10.08 14.04 4.73
C GLN A 28 -8.81 14.85 5.12
N VAL A 29 -7.98 14.36 6.04
CA VAL A 29 -6.73 15.04 6.45
C VAL A 29 -5.51 14.78 5.55
N GLY A 30 -5.69 14.22 4.36
CA GLY A 30 -4.58 13.98 3.41
C GLY A 30 -3.75 12.71 3.64
N LYS A 31 -4.27 11.71 4.38
CA LYS A 31 -3.56 10.43 4.60
C LYS A 31 -3.24 9.69 3.29
N THR A 32 -4.20 9.63 2.37
CA THR A 32 -4.01 9.02 1.04
C THR A 32 -2.91 9.72 0.25
N TRP A 33 -2.86 11.06 0.32
CA TRP A 33 -1.81 11.83 -0.32
C TRP A 33 -0.43 11.49 0.28
N LEU A 34 -0.32 11.43 1.60
CA LEU A 34 0.94 11.07 2.27
C LEU A 34 1.44 9.68 1.85
N MET A 35 0.57 8.68 1.77
CA MET A 35 0.93 7.33 1.32
C MET A 35 1.41 7.32 -0.13
N LYS A 36 0.69 7.99 -1.03
CA LYS A 36 1.04 8.07 -2.46
C LYS A 36 2.36 8.81 -2.68
N GLU A 37 2.56 9.94 -2.00
CA GLU A 37 3.78 10.74 -2.10
C GLU A 37 4.98 9.97 -1.56
N PHE A 38 4.82 9.26 -0.45
CA PHE A 38 5.85 8.36 0.08
C PHE A 38 6.20 7.23 -0.90
N GLY A 39 5.20 6.52 -1.43
CA GLY A 39 5.40 5.47 -2.43
C GLY A 39 6.15 5.97 -3.66
N LYS A 40 5.70 7.09 -4.22
CA LYS A 40 6.26 7.72 -5.42
C LYS A 40 7.71 8.20 -5.23
N THR A 41 8.03 8.76 -4.08
CA THR A 41 9.36 9.37 -3.85
C THR A 41 10.38 8.38 -3.27
N GLN A 42 9.93 7.29 -2.64
CA GLN A 42 10.82 6.37 -1.92
C GLN A 42 10.97 5.01 -2.59
N TYR A 43 10.17 4.67 -3.61
CA TYR A 43 10.24 3.38 -4.30
C TYR A 43 10.18 3.56 -5.82
N THR A 44 10.94 2.74 -6.54
CA THR A 44 10.90 2.71 -8.01
C THR A 44 9.55 2.18 -8.53
N LYS A 45 8.95 1.23 -7.80
CA LYS A 45 7.62 0.67 -8.07
C LYS A 45 6.81 0.65 -6.78
N TYR A 46 5.55 1.08 -6.81
CA TYR A 46 4.63 1.01 -5.67
C TYR A 46 3.20 0.77 -6.14
N ALA A 47 2.53 -0.23 -5.59
CA ALA A 47 1.14 -0.56 -5.91
C ALA A 47 0.20 0.14 -4.92
N TYR A 48 -0.73 0.96 -5.42
CA TYR A 48 -1.78 1.57 -4.60
C TYR A 48 -3.11 0.89 -4.88
N ILE A 49 -3.75 0.38 -3.83
CA ILE A 49 -5.05 -0.30 -3.92
C ILE A 49 -6.04 0.47 -3.07
N ASN A 50 -7.20 0.81 -3.67
CA ASN A 50 -8.35 1.30 -2.92
C ASN A 50 -9.36 0.17 -2.78
N PHE A 51 -9.69 -0.18 -1.54
CA PHE A 51 -10.69 -1.21 -1.24
C PHE A 51 -12.12 -0.67 -1.20
N GLU A 52 -12.31 0.66 -1.23
CA GLU A 52 -13.66 1.24 -1.31
C GLU A 52 -14.32 0.90 -2.65
N ASN A 53 -15.50 0.27 -2.59
CA ASN A 53 -16.31 -0.14 -3.75
C ASN A 53 -15.58 -1.07 -4.74
N ASN A 54 -14.69 -1.92 -4.26
CA ASN A 54 -13.96 -2.87 -5.10
C ASN A 54 -14.51 -4.29 -4.92
N GLU A 55 -15.62 -4.60 -5.59
CA GLU A 55 -16.27 -5.92 -5.57
C GLU A 55 -15.31 -7.05 -5.96
N ARG A 56 -14.37 -6.76 -6.89
CA ARG A 56 -13.37 -7.72 -7.33
C ARG A 56 -12.38 -8.06 -6.22
N MET A 57 -11.91 -7.05 -5.47
CA MET A 57 -11.07 -7.29 -4.31
C MET A 57 -11.85 -7.98 -3.19
N GLU A 58 -13.11 -7.62 -2.96
CA GLU A 58 -13.95 -8.31 -1.98
C GLU A 58 -14.08 -9.81 -2.30
N GLN A 59 -14.36 -10.17 -3.56
CA GLN A 59 -14.41 -11.58 -3.99
C GLN A 59 -13.05 -12.28 -3.85
N LEU A 60 -11.95 -11.60 -4.20
CA LEU A 60 -10.59 -12.14 -4.06
C LEU A 60 -10.27 -12.50 -2.61
N PHE A 61 -10.60 -11.61 -1.67
CA PHE A 61 -10.31 -11.81 -0.25
C PHE A 61 -11.35 -12.68 0.49
N ASN A 62 -12.53 -12.91 -0.09
CA ASN A 62 -13.54 -13.85 0.42
C ASN A 62 -13.31 -15.31 -0.02
N GLY A 63 -12.42 -15.56 -1.00
CA GLY A 63 -12.04 -16.88 -1.47
C GLY A 63 -10.91 -17.54 -0.67
N SER A 64 -10.11 -18.39 -1.33
CA SER A 64 -8.90 -18.98 -0.74
C SER A 64 -7.78 -17.94 -0.65
N PHE A 65 -7.12 -17.82 0.52
CA PHE A 65 -5.97 -16.93 0.76
C PHE A 65 -4.66 -17.44 0.11
N GLU A 66 -4.75 -17.98 -1.10
CA GLU A 66 -3.60 -18.44 -1.87
C GLU A 66 -2.78 -17.23 -2.33
N ILE A 67 -1.57 -17.08 -1.76
CA ILE A 67 -0.67 -15.95 -2.01
C ILE A 67 -0.47 -15.67 -3.51
N PRO A 68 -0.25 -16.67 -4.39
CA PRO A 68 -0.06 -16.43 -5.81
C PRO A 68 -1.29 -15.78 -6.48
N GLY A 69 -2.49 -16.21 -6.10
CA GLY A 69 -3.75 -15.67 -6.62
C GLY A 69 -3.97 -14.23 -6.19
N ILE A 70 -3.67 -13.93 -4.92
CA ILE A 70 -3.74 -12.56 -4.40
C ILE A 70 -2.76 -11.66 -5.17
N ILE A 71 -1.50 -12.06 -5.29
CA ILE A 71 -0.48 -11.27 -6.00
C ILE A 71 -0.91 -11.01 -7.45
N ALA A 72 -1.37 -12.03 -8.18
CA ALA A 72 -1.81 -11.87 -9.57
C ALA A 72 -2.97 -10.87 -9.70
N ALA A 73 -3.96 -10.95 -8.82
CA ALA A 73 -5.08 -10.01 -8.84
C ALA A 73 -4.66 -8.58 -8.48
N LEU A 74 -3.75 -8.41 -7.51
CA LEU A 74 -3.19 -7.09 -7.18
C LEU A 74 -2.39 -6.49 -8.34
N GLN A 75 -1.64 -7.31 -9.08
CA GLN A 75 -0.92 -6.86 -10.27
C GLN A 75 -1.86 -6.37 -11.36
N ILE A 76 -2.97 -7.09 -11.60
CA ILE A 76 -3.97 -6.70 -12.59
C ILE A 76 -4.66 -5.40 -12.17
N GLU A 77 -5.05 -5.28 -10.91
CA GLU A 77 -5.77 -4.10 -10.39
C GLU A 77 -4.91 -2.83 -10.41
N THR A 78 -3.60 -2.97 -10.17
CA THR A 78 -2.69 -1.83 -10.04
C THR A 78 -1.86 -1.56 -11.29
N GLU A 79 -1.96 -2.44 -12.30
CA GLU A 79 -1.14 -2.43 -13.52
C GLU A 79 0.38 -2.46 -13.25
N ILE A 80 0.78 -2.93 -12.06
CA ILE A 80 2.17 -2.95 -11.61
C ILE A 80 2.62 -4.38 -11.44
N THR A 81 3.73 -4.73 -12.09
CA THR A 81 4.37 -6.05 -11.90
C THR A 81 4.99 -6.14 -10.51
N ILE A 82 4.50 -7.09 -9.72
CA ILE A 82 5.03 -7.43 -8.41
C ILE A 82 5.96 -8.63 -8.61
N GLU A 83 7.26 -8.38 -8.55
CA GLU A 83 8.26 -9.43 -8.70
C GLU A 83 8.44 -10.15 -7.36
N HIS A 84 8.41 -11.49 -7.39
CA HIS A 84 8.73 -12.32 -6.23
C HIS A 84 10.26 -12.46 -6.18
N HIS A 85 10.88 -11.93 -5.13
CA HIS A 85 12.28 -12.26 -4.78
C HIS A 85 12.34 -13.53 -3.93
#